data_AF-M0MLY4-F1
#
_entry.id   AF-M0MLY4-F1
#
_cell.length_a   1.000
_cell.length_b   1.000
_cell.length_c   1.000
_cell.angle_alpha   90.00
_cell.angle_beta   90.00
_cell.angle_gamma   90.00
#
_symmetry.space_group_name_H-M   'P 1'
#
loop_
_entity.id
_entity.type
_entity.pdbx_description
1 polymer ?
#
loop_
_entity_poly.entity_id
_entity_poly.type
_entity_poly.pdbx_seq_one_letter_code
_entity_poly.pdbx_strand_id
1 'polypeptide(L)' 'MGERACYRAICSSCDRQVSIADETCPECGADLDTDG' A
#
# COMPACT_ATOMS: atom_id res chain seq x y z
N MET A 1 2.88 22.43 6.21
CA MET A 1 2.20 21.59 5.19
C MET A 1 2.54 20.16 5.54
N GLY A 2 1.63 19.49 6.25
CA GLY A 2 1.87 18.20 6.90
C GLY A 2 2.01 17.06 5.90
N GLU A 3 3.08 16.31 6.05
CA GLU A 3 3.42 15.12 5.30
C GLU A 3 2.31 14.07 5.30
N ARG A 4 1.76 13.81 4.11
CA ARG A 4 0.85 12.70 3.79
C ARG A 4 1.60 11.35 3.78
N ALA A 5 2.48 11.12 4.74
CA ALA A 5 3.37 9.97 4.78
C ALA A 5 2.88 8.82 5.68
N CYS A 6 1.88 9.06 6.54
CA CYS A 6 1.44 8.08 7.54
C CYS A 6 0.44 7.02 7.05
N TYR A 7 0.18 6.89 5.74
CA TYR A 7 -0.68 5.84 5.19
C TYR A 7 0.06 4.93 4.19
N ARG A 8 1.37 4.72 4.36
CA ARG A 8 2.13 3.79 3.51
C ARG A 8 2.32 2.44 4.21
N ALA A 9 1.93 1.36 3.54
CA ALA A 9 2.23 -0.02 3.91
C ALA A 9 3.31 -0.59 3.00
N ILE A 10 3.82 -1.76 3.36
CA ILE A 10 4.72 -2.55 2.51
C ILE A 10 3.92 -3.69 1.89
N CYS A 11 3.98 -3.81 0.56
CA CYS A 11 3.38 -4.93 -0.14
C CYS A 11 4.14 -6.22 0.21
N SER A 12 3.43 -7.24 0.71
CA SER A 12 4.05 -8.53 1.08
C SER A 12 4.49 -9.39 -0.12
N SER A 13 4.16 -8.99 -1.35
CA SER A 13 4.52 -9.73 -2.56
C SER A 13 5.79 -9.21 -3.24
N CYS A 14 6.11 -7.92 -3.08
CA CYS A 14 7.24 -7.28 -3.77
C CYS A 14 8.03 -6.32 -2.88
N ASP A 15 7.71 -6.26 -1.59
CA ASP A 15 8.38 -5.47 -0.55
C ASP A 15 8.46 -3.96 -0.84
N ARG A 16 7.54 -3.48 -1.69
CA ARG A 16 7.47 -2.08 -2.10
C ARG A 16 6.59 -1.27 -1.16
N GLN A 17 6.95 0.01 -0.99
CA GLN A 17 6.08 0.98 -0.35
C GLN A 17 4.85 1.25 -1.22
N VAL A 18 3.69 0.95 -0.67
CA VAL A 18 2.36 1.14 -1.25
C VAL A 18 1.52 1.99 -0.31
N SER A 19 0.41 2.54 -0.80
CA SER A 19 -0.54 3.24 0.09
C SER A 19 -1.54 2.24 0.67
N ILE A 20 -1.85 2.31 1.96
CA ILE A 20 -2.93 1.52 2.57
C ILE A 20 -4.33 1.90 2.06
N ALA A 21 -4.43 3.05 1.40
CA ALA A 21 -5.67 3.48 0.75
C ALA A 21 -5.88 2.78 -0.60
N ASP A 22 -4.89 2.04 -1.09
CA ASP A 22 -4.98 1.30 -2.34
C ASP A 22 -5.41 -0.14 -2.04
N GLU A 23 -6.44 -0.62 -2.74
CA GLU A 23 -6.94 -1.99 -2.64
C GLU A 23 -5.99 -2.97 -3.36
N THR A 24 -5.14 -2.47 -4.26
CA THR A 24 -4.20 -3.28 -5.04
C THR A 24 -2.83 -2.61 -5.12
N CYS A 25 -1.77 -3.41 -5.21
CA CYS A 25 -0.44 -2.87 -5.35
C CYS A 25 -0.27 -2.29 -6.77
N PRO A 26 -0.01 -0.98 -6.96
CA PRO A 26 0.14 -0.40 -8.29
C PRO A 26 1.42 -0.86 -9.02
N GLU A 27 2.35 -1.49 -8.30
CA GLU A 27 3.63 -1.94 -8.87
C GLU A 27 3.56 -3.39 -9.38
N CYS A 28 2.99 -4.31 -8.58
CA CYS A 28 2.91 -5.73 -8.96
C CYS A 28 1.48 -6.23 -9.24
N GLY A 29 0.46 -5.47 -8.88
CA GLY A 29 -0.94 -5.87 -9.03
C GLY A 29 -1.46 -6.83 -7.96
N ALA A 30 -0.68 -7.10 -6.90
CA ALA A 30 -1.15 -7.95 -5.79
C ALA A 30 -2.23 -7.25 -4.98
N ASP A 31 -3.31 -7.96 -4.65
CA ASP A 31 -4.37 -7.46 -3.78
C ASP A 31 -3.79 -7.11 -2.40
N LEU A 32 -4.00 -5.86 -1.97
CA LEU A 32 -3.60 -5.35 -0.67
C LEU A 32 -4.72 -5.48 0.36
N ASP A 33 -5.69 -6.37 0.08
CA ASP A 33 -6.91 -6.63 0.84
C ASP A 33 -6.64 -6.50 2.34
N THR A 34 -6.96 -5.33 2.85
CA THR A 34 -6.92 -5.02 4.27
C THR A 34 -8.35 -5.28 4.70
N ASP A 35 -8.63 -6.54 4.99
CA ASP A 35 -9.89 -7.02 5.55
C ASP A 35 -10.27 -6.18 6.78
N GLY A 36 -11.31 -5.34 6.62
CA GLY A 36 -12.22 -4.86 7.68
C GLY A 36 -11.68 -3.87 8.71
#